data_AF-A0A136K3N1-F1
#
_entry.id   AF-A0A136K3N1-F1
#
_cell.length_a   1.000
_cell.length_b   1.000
_cell.length_c   1.000
_cell.angle_alpha   90.00
_cell.angle_beta   90.00
_cell.angle_gamma   90.00
#
_symmetry.space_group_name_H-M   'P 1'
#
loop_
_entity.id
_entity.type
_entity.pdbx_description
1 polymer ?
#
loop_
_entity_poly.entity_id
_entity_poly.type
_entity_poly.pdbx_seq_one_letter_code
_entity_poly.pdbx_strand_id
1 'polypeptide(L)'
;MEMVMKKRGARTLSLAITGLCAFLVLGVPPINAANVQFNFGGSVAEVHGGVFTAGGTGSNGFGSSLPLSGSFTYNSANPDLLPGDPMWGLYANPVQSMNLKIGNYTATFSPGSSVMQVINNPGLGDTFKLTLNGFTGSTVNGLTPTTFEMELINPNGSVFANDHLPTTPPSLSSFASNQWRLVFSGVGNRVQGALTSLVPLPAAVWLFGAGLIALVGLGSRGLATRKES
;
A
#
# COMPACT_ATOMS: atom_id res chain seq x y z
N MET A 1 72.15 -28.74 39.39
CA MET A 1 73.30 -28.63 38.49
C MET A 1 72.81 -29.01 37.10
N GLU A 2 72.96 -28.09 36.14
CA GLU A 2 72.60 -28.16 34.70
C GLU A 2 71.12 -28.48 34.36
N MET A 3 70.31 -27.61 33.75
CA MET A 3 70.40 -26.79 32.52
C MET A 3 70.26 -27.59 31.21
N VAL A 4 69.51 -26.97 30.28
CA VAL A 4 69.45 -27.16 28.81
C VAL A 4 68.24 -27.99 28.33
N MET A 5 67.09 -27.33 28.06
CA MET A 5 66.63 -26.73 26.78
C MET A 5 66.28 -27.80 25.72
N LYS A 6 65.19 -27.73 24.93
CA LYS A 6 64.99 -26.74 23.86
C LYS A 6 63.71 -27.03 23.05
N LYS A 7 62.90 -25.97 22.87
CA LYS A 7 62.09 -25.56 21.69
C LYS A 7 61.18 -26.54 20.95
N ARG A 8 59.94 -26.09 20.71
CA ARG A 8 59.30 -25.72 19.41
C ARG A 8 57.80 -25.54 19.72
N GLY A 9 57.12 -24.43 19.50
CA GLY A 9 57.10 -23.56 18.32
C GLY A 9 56.06 -24.07 17.32
N ALA A 10 54.82 -23.59 17.39
CA ALA A 10 53.90 -23.49 16.24
C ALA A 10 52.66 -22.65 16.59
N ARG A 11 52.50 -21.53 15.88
CA ARG A 11 51.26 -20.77 15.72
C ARG A 11 50.30 -21.55 14.83
N THR A 12 49.01 -21.60 15.18
CA THR A 12 47.78 -21.74 14.35
C THR A 12 46.68 -22.29 15.27
N LEU A 13 45.41 -21.91 15.26
CA LEU A 13 44.55 -21.41 14.19
C LEU A 13 43.34 -20.71 14.83
N SER A 14 42.95 -19.59 14.23
CA SER A 14 41.71 -18.85 14.46
C SER A 14 40.45 -19.64 14.04
N LEU A 15 39.28 -19.12 14.41
CA LEU A 15 37.90 -19.48 14.04
C LEU A 15 37.16 -20.49 14.94
N ALA A 16 36.37 -19.95 15.88
CA ALA A 16 35.07 -20.52 16.24
C ALA A 16 34.01 -19.41 16.01
N ILE A 17 33.71 -19.20 14.72
CA ILE A 17 32.70 -18.28 14.22
C ILE A 17 31.34 -19.00 14.26
N THR A 18 30.39 -18.38 14.97
CA THR A 18 28.93 -18.39 14.74
C THR A 18 28.31 -19.68 14.16
N GLY A 19 27.72 -20.49 15.03
CA GLY A 19 26.97 -21.68 14.61
C GLY A 19 25.78 -22.00 15.48
N LEU A 20 25.07 -21.00 16.03
CA LEU A 20 23.96 -21.25 16.97
C LEU A 20 22.75 -20.31 16.82
N CYS A 21 22.41 -19.88 15.60
CA CYS A 21 21.14 -19.19 15.33
C CYS A 21 20.32 -19.74 14.15
N ALA A 22 20.72 -20.86 13.53
CA ALA A 22 20.11 -21.31 12.27
C ALA A 22 19.09 -22.47 12.38
N PHE A 23 18.68 -22.91 13.57
CA PHE A 23 17.92 -24.17 13.72
C PHE A 23 16.59 -24.11 14.51
N LEU A 24 15.91 -22.97 14.58
CA LEU A 24 14.57 -22.87 15.21
C LEU A 24 13.54 -22.12 14.35
N VAL A 25 13.44 -22.47 13.06
CA VAL A 25 12.29 -22.06 12.22
C VAL A 25 11.75 -23.28 11.48
N LEU A 26 11.28 -24.28 12.21
CA LEU A 26 10.43 -25.33 11.66
C LEU A 26 9.11 -25.27 12.42
N GLY A 27 8.05 -24.84 11.74
CA GLY A 27 6.67 -25.01 12.23
C GLY A 27 5.92 -23.75 12.66
N VAL A 28 6.39 -22.54 12.36
CA VAL A 28 5.48 -21.38 12.38
C VAL A 28 4.72 -21.41 11.05
N PRO A 29 3.38 -21.63 11.03
CA PRO A 29 2.62 -21.33 9.81
C PRO A 29 2.94 -19.88 9.42
N PRO A 30 3.04 -19.53 8.13
CA PRO A 30 3.20 -18.13 7.77
C PRO A 30 2.03 -17.37 8.39
N ILE A 31 2.30 -16.61 9.44
CA ILE A 31 1.38 -15.62 9.99
C ILE A 31 1.32 -14.56 8.90
N ASN A 32 0.45 -14.76 7.91
CA ASN A 32 0.20 -13.79 6.86
C ASN A 32 -0.65 -12.65 7.43
N ALA A 33 -0.16 -11.98 8.46
CA ALA A 33 -0.55 -10.59 8.72
C ALA A 33 0.18 -9.73 7.68
N ALA A 34 -0.18 -9.89 6.41
CA ALA A 34 0.40 -9.12 5.33
C ALA A 34 -0.46 -7.87 5.17
N ASN A 35 -0.01 -6.76 5.78
CA ASN A 35 -0.47 -5.46 5.36
C ASN A 35 -0.06 -5.29 3.89
N VAL A 36 -1.05 -5.28 2.99
CA VAL A 36 -0.85 -5.08 1.56
C VAL A 36 -1.05 -3.61 1.26
N GLN A 37 -0.12 -3.02 0.50
CA GLN A 37 -0.18 -1.62 0.10
C GLN A 37 -0.18 -1.49 -1.42
N PHE A 38 -1.18 -0.78 -1.93
CA PHE A 38 -1.28 -0.41 -3.34
C PHE A 38 -1.12 1.08 -3.51
N ASN A 39 -0.38 1.47 -4.55
CA ASN A 39 -0.29 2.83 -5.03
C ASN A 39 -1.16 2.97 -6.28
N PHE A 40 -1.86 4.09 -6.38
CA PHE A 40 -2.72 4.37 -7.52
C PHE A 40 -2.45 5.77 -8.08
N GLY A 41 -2.74 5.91 -9.36
CA GLY A 41 -2.69 7.18 -10.07
C GLY A 41 -3.81 7.26 -11.08
N GLY A 42 -4.15 8.47 -11.49
CA GLY A 42 -5.22 8.72 -12.45
C GLY A 42 -5.41 10.20 -12.73
N SER A 43 -6.61 10.56 -13.16
CA SER A 43 -6.99 11.95 -13.39
C SER A 43 -8.46 12.19 -13.11
N VAL A 44 -8.80 13.43 -12.76
CA VAL A 44 -10.19 13.90 -12.67
C VAL A 44 -10.78 13.98 -14.07
N ALA A 45 -11.91 13.32 -14.28
CA ALA A 45 -12.71 13.47 -15.50
C ALA A 45 -13.80 14.53 -15.30
N GLU A 46 -14.48 14.48 -14.15
CA GLU A 46 -15.65 15.31 -13.88
C GLU A 46 -15.68 15.79 -12.44
N VAL A 47 -16.30 16.96 -12.25
CA VAL A 47 -16.54 17.57 -10.94
C VAL A 47 -17.99 18.00 -10.88
N HIS A 48 -18.66 17.65 -9.79
CA HIS A 48 -20.10 17.86 -9.61
C HIS A 48 -20.36 18.67 -8.33
N GLY A 49 -21.34 19.56 -8.38
CA GLY A 49 -21.81 20.34 -7.23
C GLY A 49 -20.87 21.48 -6.80
N GLY A 50 -20.98 21.88 -5.53
CA GLY A 50 -20.32 23.06 -4.96
C GLY A 50 -18.80 22.94 -4.80
N VAL A 51 -18.21 21.79 -5.10
CA VAL A 51 -16.75 21.59 -5.12
C VAL A 51 -16.11 21.97 -6.46
N PHE A 52 -16.91 22.22 -7.51
CA PHE A 52 -16.41 22.74 -8.77
C PHE A 52 -15.99 24.20 -8.65
N THR A 53 -14.85 24.53 -9.24
CA THR A 53 -14.42 25.93 -9.43
C THR A 53 -13.66 26.02 -10.73
N ALA A 54 -14.01 26.97 -11.59
CA ALA A 54 -13.31 27.18 -12.86
C ALA A 54 -11.83 27.50 -12.59
N GLY A 55 -10.91 26.75 -13.20
CA GLY A 55 -9.48 26.84 -12.92
C GLY A 55 -9.06 26.31 -11.55
N GLY A 56 -9.93 25.56 -10.87
CA GLY A 56 -9.66 24.93 -9.59
C GLY A 56 -8.48 23.96 -9.67
N THR A 57 -7.61 24.01 -8.66
CA THR A 57 -6.37 23.22 -8.57
C THR A 57 -6.45 22.10 -7.52
N GLY A 58 -7.58 22.03 -6.81
CA GLY A 58 -7.84 21.13 -5.70
C GLY A 58 -8.30 21.89 -4.45
N SER A 59 -7.38 22.59 -3.79
CA SER A 59 -7.60 23.29 -2.52
C SER A 59 -8.56 24.47 -2.62
N ASN A 60 -8.63 25.12 -3.78
CA ASN A 60 -9.52 26.24 -4.09
C ASN A 60 -10.76 25.81 -4.90
N GLY A 61 -11.11 24.53 -4.87
CA GLY A 61 -12.07 23.92 -5.79
C GLY A 61 -11.38 23.08 -6.86
N PHE A 62 -12.16 22.22 -7.51
CA PHE A 62 -11.64 21.27 -8.50
C PHE A 62 -12.05 21.66 -9.92
N GLY A 63 -11.11 21.49 -10.84
CA GLY A 63 -11.33 21.46 -12.29
C GLY A 63 -11.15 20.04 -12.86
N SER A 64 -11.37 19.89 -14.16
CA SER A 64 -11.07 18.65 -14.87
C SER A 64 -9.56 18.46 -15.08
N SER A 65 -9.15 17.23 -15.41
CA SER A 65 -7.76 16.85 -15.72
C SER A 65 -6.75 17.03 -14.58
N LEU A 66 -7.21 17.29 -13.36
CA LEU A 66 -6.31 17.32 -12.20
C LEU A 66 -5.72 15.91 -11.97
N PRO A 67 -4.39 15.80 -11.72
CA PRO A 67 -3.76 14.51 -11.49
C PRO A 67 -4.23 13.94 -10.15
N LEU A 68 -4.60 12.66 -10.17
CA LEU A 68 -4.85 11.85 -8.99
C LEU A 68 -3.58 11.04 -8.66
N SER A 69 -3.22 11.00 -7.39
CA SER A 69 -2.27 10.02 -6.87
C SER A 69 -2.62 9.64 -5.44
N GLY A 70 -2.21 8.46 -5.01
CA GLY A 70 -2.40 8.04 -3.63
C GLY A 70 -1.90 6.64 -3.36
N SER A 71 -2.13 6.21 -2.13
CA SER A 71 -1.84 4.85 -1.70
C SER A 71 -2.81 4.43 -0.63
N PHE A 72 -3.17 3.15 -0.58
CA PHE A 72 -3.91 2.58 0.54
C PHE A 72 -3.29 1.27 1.00
N THR A 73 -3.46 1.01 2.29
CA THR A 73 -2.97 -0.19 2.97
C THR A 73 -4.14 -0.90 3.61
N TYR A 74 -4.21 -2.22 3.45
CA TYR A 74 -5.24 -3.06 4.07
C TYR A 74 -4.65 -4.36 4.59
N ASN A 75 -5.35 -5.00 5.53
CA ASN A 75 -5.01 -6.32 6.02
C ASN A 75 -5.60 -7.38 5.10
N SER A 76 -4.77 -8.10 4.32
CA SER A 76 -5.26 -9.15 3.43
C SER A 76 -5.73 -10.41 4.16
N ALA A 77 -5.46 -10.54 5.46
CA ALA A 77 -5.98 -11.60 6.31
C ALA A 77 -7.27 -11.20 7.05
N ASN A 78 -7.89 -10.06 6.67
CA ASN A 78 -9.21 -9.73 7.21
C ASN A 78 -10.19 -10.83 6.81
N PRO A 79 -10.96 -11.40 7.76
CA PRO A 79 -11.92 -12.45 7.43
C PRO A 79 -12.96 -11.97 6.43
N ASP A 80 -13.29 -12.84 5.50
CA ASP A 80 -14.48 -12.70 4.68
C ASP A 80 -15.72 -12.92 5.55
N LEU A 81 -16.73 -12.07 5.37
CA LEU A 81 -18.02 -12.17 6.04
C LEU A 81 -18.96 -13.19 5.38
N LEU A 82 -18.65 -13.62 4.14
CA LEU A 82 -19.44 -14.57 3.37
C LEU A 82 -18.64 -15.83 2.98
N PRO A 83 -17.90 -16.50 3.89
CA PRO A 83 -16.94 -17.56 3.54
C PRO A 83 -17.55 -18.82 2.90
N GLY A 84 -18.88 -18.93 2.86
CA GLY A 84 -19.60 -20.01 2.17
C GLY A 84 -19.94 -19.69 0.71
N ASP A 85 -19.75 -18.45 0.26
CA ASP A 85 -20.00 -18.00 -1.10
C ASP A 85 -18.67 -17.81 -1.84
N PRO A 86 -18.27 -18.72 -2.73
CA PRO A 86 -16.98 -18.62 -3.43
C PRO A 86 -16.95 -17.52 -4.51
N MET A 87 -18.06 -16.83 -4.76
CA MET A 87 -18.16 -15.77 -5.75
C MET A 87 -18.11 -14.38 -5.13
N TRP A 88 -18.38 -14.23 -3.83
CA TRP A 88 -18.60 -12.93 -3.24
C TRP A 88 -17.89 -12.74 -1.90
N GLY A 89 -16.70 -12.16 -1.98
CA GLY A 89 -15.90 -11.78 -0.83
C GLY A 89 -16.34 -10.42 -0.32
N LEU A 90 -16.71 -10.36 0.96
CA LEU A 90 -17.13 -9.15 1.64
C LEU A 90 -16.28 -8.92 2.89
N TYR A 91 -15.49 -7.85 2.86
CA TYR A 91 -14.52 -7.56 3.91
C TYR A 91 -14.89 -6.25 4.60
N ALA A 92 -15.32 -6.35 5.86
CA ALA A 92 -15.60 -5.18 6.69
C ALA A 92 -14.34 -4.71 7.42
N ASN A 93 -14.11 -3.40 7.32
CA ASN A 93 -13.00 -2.65 7.91
C ASN A 93 -11.57 -3.17 7.62
N PRO A 94 -11.25 -3.67 6.39
CA PRO A 94 -9.92 -4.20 6.11
C PRO A 94 -8.87 -3.10 5.93
N VAL A 95 -9.27 -1.87 5.60
CA VAL A 95 -8.35 -0.77 5.26
C VAL A 95 -7.81 -0.10 6.52
N GLN A 96 -6.47 -0.03 6.59
CA GLN A 96 -5.72 0.54 7.69
C GLN A 96 -5.35 2.01 7.46
N SER A 97 -5.17 2.41 6.21
CA SER A 97 -4.89 3.81 5.90
C SER A 97 -5.06 4.09 4.41
N MET A 98 -5.41 5.32 4.05
CA MET A 98 -5.25 5.82 2.69
C MET A 98 -4.73 7.26 2.71
N ASN A 99 -3.84 7.57 1.77
CA ASN A 99 -3.47 8.94 1.42
C ASN A 99 -3.94 9.21 0.00
N LEU A 100 -4.59 10.36 -0.20
CA LEU A 100 -5.17 10.79 -1.46
C LEU A 100 -4.67 12.19 -1.80
N LYS A 101 -4.26 12.40 -3.04
CA LYS A 101 -3.90 13.69 -3.59
C LYS A 101 -4.57 13.92 -4.95
N ILE A 102 -5.25 15.04 -5.10
CA ILE A 102 -5.90 15.48 -6.34
C ILE A 102 -5.43 16.90 -6.64
N GLY A 103 -4.57 17.09 -7.63
CA GLY A 103 -3.89 18.37 -7.83
C GLY A 103 -3.08 18.77 -6.59
N ASN A 104 -3.42 19.89 -5.95
CA ASN A 104 -2.84 20.31 -4.66
C ASN A 104 -3.70 19.96 -3.44
N TYR A 105 -4.89 19.36 -3.63
CA TYR A 105 -5.72 18.88 -2.53
C TYR A 105 -5.18 17.58 -1.96
N THR A 106 -5.20 17.44 -0.63
CA THR A 106 -4.83 16.21 0.06
C THR A 106 -5.90 15.82 1.07
N ALA A 107 -6.20 14.53 1.14
CA ALA A 107 -7.04 13.96 2.19
C ALA A 107 -6.52 12.59 2.60
N THR A 108 -6.82 12.20 3.83
CA THR A 108 -6.34 10.98 4.45
C THR A 108 -7.49 10.22 5.08
N PHE A 109 -7.37 8.90 5.07
CA PHE A 109 -8.22 8.00 5.82
C PHE A 109 -7.35 7.31 6.88
N SER A 110 -7.81 7.39 8.13
CA SER A 110 -7.33 6.59 9.25
C SER A 110 -8.24 5.36 9.41
N PRO A 111 -7.81 4.27 10.07
CA PRO A 111 -8.64 3.09 10.25
C PRO A 111 -10.03 3.46 10.77
N GLY A 112 -11.07 2.99 10.09
CA GLY A 112 -12.44 3.40 10.30
C GLY A 112 -13.40 2.59 9.44
N SER A 113 -14.59 3.13 9.18
CA SER A 113 -15.60 2.46 8.36
C SER A 113 -15.10 2.27 6.93
N SER A 114 -14.80 1.02 6.58
CA SER A 114 -14.41 0.63 5.22
C SER A 114 -15.03 -0.69 4.82
N VAL A 115 -15.26 -0.85 3.52
CA VAL A 115 -15.73 -2.10 2.93
C VAL A 115 -14.91 -2.35 1.67
N MET A 116 -14.38 -3.56 1.55
CA MET A 116 -13.84 -4.06 0.29
C MET A 116 -14.70 -5.23 -0.18
N GLN A 117 -14.94 -5.28 -1.49
CA GLN A 117 -15.65 -6.38 -2.12
C GLN A 117 -14.82 -6.90 -3.28
N VAL A 118 -14.71 -8.23 -3.37
CA VAL A 118 -14.13 -8.93 -4.51
C VAL A 118 -15.19 -9.88 -5.01
N ILE A 119 -15.73 -9.58 -6.17
CA ILE A 119 -16.72 -10.41 -6.85
C ILE A 119 -15.98 -11.16 -7.95
N ASN A 120 -15.92 -12.48 -7.80
CA ASN A 120 -15.42 -13.43 -8.77
C ASN A 120 -16.63 -14.15 -9.37
N ASN A 121 -17.12 -13.68 -10.51
CA ASN A 121 -18.32 -14.24 -11.13
C ASN A 121 -18.03 -14.70 -12.56
N PRO A 122 -17.47 -15.91 -12.72
CA PRO A 122 -17.00 -16.42 -14.00
C PRO A 122 -18.05 -16.33 -15.11
N GLY A 123 -17.73 -15.60 -16.19
CA GLY A 123 -18.62 -15.42 -17.35
C GLY A 123 -19.76 -14.42 -17.17
N LEU A 124 -19.92 -13.81 -15.98
CA LEU A 124 -21.00 -12.86 -15.68
C LEU A 124 -20.49 -11.49 -15.20
N GLY A 125 -19.26 -11.42 -14.70
CA GLY A 125 -18.56 -10.16 -14.47
C GLY A 125 -17.87 -10.07 -13.12
N ASP A 126 -16.60 -9.70 -13.14
CA ASP A 126 -15.81 -9.48 -11.93
C ASP A 126 -15.87 -8.02 -11.50
N THR A 127 -15.89 -7.81 -10.18
CA THR A 127 -15.87 -6.47 -9.59
C THR A 127 -14.90 -6.40 -8.43
N PHE A 128 -14.05 -5.37 -8.43
CA PHE A 128 -13.31 -4.96 -7.24
C PHE A 128 -13.85 -3.62 -6.77
N LYS A 129 -14.33 -3.57 -5.53
CA LYS A 129 -14.89 -2.35 -4.97
C LYS A 129 -14.26 -2.03 -3.63
N LEU A 130 -13.98 -0.75 -3.44
CA LEU A 130 -13.48 -0.18 -2.20
C LEU A 130 -14.36 1.01 -1.84
N THR A 131 -14.91 1.01 -0.64
CA THR A 131 -15.66 2.13 -0.07
C THR A 131 -15.07 2.49 1.28
N LEU A 132 -14.72 3.76 1.46
CA LEU A 132 -14.12 4.31 2.68
C LEU A 132 -14.94 5.49 3.17
N ASN A 133 -15.37 5.48 4.43
CA ASN A 133 -16.11 6.56 5.05
C ASN A 133 -15.30 7.20 6.18
N GLY A 134 -15.32 8.53 6.27
CA GLY A 134 -14.62 9.27 7.32
C GLY A 134 -13.26 9.81 6.88
N PHE A 135 -13.18 10.32 5.64
CA PHE A 135 -11.99 11.04 5.18
C PHE A 135 -11.75 12.32 5.99
N THR A 136 -10.49 12.62 6.25
CA THR A 136 -10.04 13.87 6.84
C THR A 136 -9.26 14.65 5.79
N GLY A 137 -9.62 15.92 5.58
CA GLY A 137 -8.96 16.80 4.64
C GLY A 137 -9.47 18.23 4.82
N SER A 138 -8.82 19.20 4.17
CA SER A 138 -9.32 20.58 4.17
C SER A 138 -10.71 20.63 3.53
N THR A 139 -11.52 21.61 3.95
CA THR A 139 -12.77 21.87 3.25
C THR A 139 -12.50 22.49 1.90
N VAL A 140 -13.40 22.25 0.95
CA VAL A 140 -13.40 22.89 -0.37
C VAL A 140 -14.73 23.62 -0.49
N ASN A 141 -14.69 24.95 -0.59
CA ASN A 141 -15.89 25.80 -0.58
C ASN A 141 -16.81 25.51 0.62
N GLY A 142 -16.23 25.25 1.80
CA GLY A 142 -16.96 24.92 3.02
C GLY A 142 -17.46 23.47 3.11
N LEU A 143 -17.22 22.64 2.10
CA LEU A 143 -17.65 21.24 2.06
C LEU A 143 -16.53 20.31 2.55
N THR A 144 -16.85 19.39 3.43
CA THR A 144 -15.89 18.41 3.99
C THR A 144 -15.84 17.15 3.13
N PRO A 145 -14.67 16.51 2.95
CA PRO A 145 -14.62 15.19 2.32
C PRO A 145 -15.29 14.15 3.22
N THR A 146 -16.02 13.21 2.65
CA THR A 146 -16.77 12.20 3.44
C THR A 146 -16.40 10.79 3.03
N THR A 147 -16.55 10.47 1.75
CA THR A 147 -16.47 9.10 1.25
C THR A 147 -15.55 9.02 0.04
N PHE A 148 -14.66 8.04 0.02
CA PHE A 148 -13.93 7.65 -1.18
C PHE A 148 -14.45 6.31 -1.69
N GLU A 149 -14.64 6.21 -2.99
CA GLU A 149 -15.03 4.98 -3.65
C GLU A 149 -14.14 4.70 -4.86
N MET A 150 -13.81 3.44 -5.04
CA MET A 150 -13.12 2.91 -6.21
C MET A 150 -13.85 1.66 -6.67
N GLU A 151 -14.10 1.55 -7.97
CA GLU A 151 -14.81 0.43 -8.58
C GLU A 151 -14.14 0.05 -9.90
N LEU A 152 -13.69 -1.21 -9.98
CA LEU A 152 -13.12 -1.81 -11.17
C LEU A 152 -14.06 -2.91 -11.64
N ILE A 153 -14.48 -2.86 -12.92
CA ILE A 153 -15.48 -3.79 -13.47
C ILE A 153 -14.92 -4.46 -14.72
N ASN A 154 -14.92 -5.78 -14.73
CA ASN A 154 -14.68 -6.59 -15.90
C ASN A 154 -15.98 -7.35 -16.22
N PRO A 155 -16.65 -7.08 -17.34
CA PRO A 155 -17.92 -7.71 -17.65
C PRO A 155 -17.79 -9.20 -18.04
N ASN A 156 -16.58 -9.71 -18.26
CA ASN A 156 -16.34 -11.06 -18.74
C ASN A 156 -16.16 -12.10 -17.61
N GLY A 157 -15.93 -11.64 -16.37
CA GLY A 157 -15.69 -12.51 -15.22
C GLY A 157 -14.40 -13.34 -15.35
N SER A 158 -13.30 -12.70 -15.76
CA SER A 158 -12.05 -13.40 -16.10
C SER A 158 -10.80 -12.87 -15.40
N VAL A 159 -10.96 -11.98 -14.42
CA VAL A 159 -9.86 -11.30 -13.71
C VAL A 159 -9.49 -12.04 -12.44
N PHE A 160 -10.49 -12.46 -11.68
CA PHE A 160 -10.29 -13.12 -10.40
C PHE A 160 -10.42 -14.64 -10.55
N ALA A 161 -9.62 -15.36 -9.76
CA ALA A 161 -9.71 -16.82 -9.65
C ALA A 161 -10.49 -17.25 -8.40
N ASN A 162 -10.64 -16.34 -7.45
CA ASN A 162 -11.37 -16.48 -6.19
C ASN A 162 -11.80 -15.08 -5.72
N ASP A 163 -12.58 -15.04 -4.66
CA ASP A 163 -13.13 -13.85 -4.03
C ASP A 163 -12.26 -13.33 -2.85
N HIS A 164 -11.02 -13.81 -2.74
CA HIS A 164 -10.11 -13.37 -1.69
C HIS A 164 -9.61 -11.94 -1.94
N LEU A 165 -9.30 -11.22 -0.86
CA LEU A 165 -8.56 -9.96 -0.98
C LEU A 165 -7.26 -10.19 -1.78
N PRO A 166 -7.02 -9.45 -2.87
CA PRO A 166 -5.82 -9.64 -3.68
C PRO A 166 -4.58 -9.30 -2.86
N THR A 167 -3.46 -9.97 -3.10
CA THR A 167 -2.16 -9.62 -2.50
C THR A 167 -1.24 -8.87 -3.47
N THR A 168 -1.60 -8.88 -4.75
CA THR A 168 -0.98 -8.10 -5.83
C THR A 168 -2.07 -7.31 -6.54
N PRO A 169 -1.80 -6.08 -6.99
CA PRO A 169 -2.79 -5.32 -7.73
C PRO A 169 -3.30 -6.07 -8.96
N PRO A 170 -4.62 -6.14 -9.18
CA PRO A 170 -5.14 -6.63 -10.45
C PRO A 170 -4.80 -5.62 -11.56
N SER A 171 -4.51 -6.10 -12.76
CA SER A 171 -4.15 -5.22 -13.88
C SER A 171 -5.35 -4.37 -14.31
N LEU A 172 -5.19 -3.05 -14.37
CA LEU A 172 -6.23 -2.13 -14.85
C LEU A 172 -6.66 -2.41 -16.29
N SER A 173 -5.78 -3.00 -17.13
CA SER A 173 -6.10 -3.39 -18.50
C SER A 173 -7.09 -4.55 -18.57
N SER A 174 -7.26 -5.30 -17.48
CA SER A 174 -8.21 -6.40 -17.39
C SER A 174 -9.62 -5.91 -17.07
N PHE A 175 -9.82 -4.63 -16.74
CA PHE A 175 -11.15 -4.08 -16.45
C PHE A 175 -11.59 -3.12 -17.56
N ALA A 176 -12.88 -3.15 -17.88
CA ALA A 176 -13.50 -2.23 -18.82
C ALA A 176 -13.80 -0.86 -18.18
N SER A 177 -13.95 -0.84 -16.84
CA SER A 177 -14.16 0.37 -16.04
C SER A 177 -13.18 0.39 -14.88
N ASN A 178 -12.57 1.56 -14.63
CA ASN A 178 -11.56 1.79 -13.60
C ASN A 178 -11.85 3.08 -12.83
N GLN A 179 -13.06 3.21 -12.29
CA GLN A 179 -13.57 4.48 -11.78
C GLN A 179 -13.22 4.72 -10.31
N TRP A 180 -13.10 6.00 -9.97
CA TRP A 180 -12.99 6.45 -8.59
C TRP A 180 -13.81 7.71 -8.37
N ARG A 181 -14.21 7.97 -7.13
CA ARG A 181 -14.78 9.25 -6.71
C ARG A 181 -14.46 9.59 -5.27
N LEU A 182 -14.29 10.88 -5.02
CA LEU A 182 -14.29 11.49 -3.69
C LEU A 182 -15.59 12.30 -3.53
N VAL A 183 -16.39 11.93 -2.55
CA VAL A 183 -17.65 12.58 -2.19
C VAL A 183 -17.39 13.58 -1.06
N PHE A 184 -18.09 14.70 -1.12
CA PHE A 184 -18.08 15.74 -0.10
C PHE A 184 -19.45 15.85 0.56
N SER A 185 -19.51 16.46 1.73
CA SER A 185 -20.74 16.72 2.48
C SER A 185 -21.82 17.38 1.62
N GLY A 186 -23.09 17.04 1.87
CA GLY A 186 -24.23 17.50 1.09
C GLY A 186 -24.51 16.62 -0.14
N VAL A 187 -25.62 16.90 -0.82
CA VAL A 187 -26.08 16.07 -1.95
C VAL A 187 -25.40 16.50 -3.24
N GLY A 188 -24.84 15.54 -3.97
CA GLY A 188 -24.33 15.75 -5.34
C GLY A 188 -22.92 16.32 -5.45
N ASN A 189 -22.26 16.63 -4.34
CA ASN A 189 -20.90 17.19 -4.33
C ASN A 189 -19.85 16.08 -4.46
N ARG A 190 -19.18 15.98 -5.60
CA ARG A 190 -18.14 14.95 -5.81
C ARG A 190 -17.13 15.32 -6.88
N VAL A 191 -15.94 14.73 -6.77
CA VAL A 191 -14.89 14.71 -7.79
C VAL A 191 -14.73 13.27 -8.23
N GLN A 192 -14.73 13.01 -9.54
CA GLN A 192 -14.64 11.65 -10.06
C GLN A 192 -13.77 11.56 -11.32
N GLY A 193 -13.27 10.36 -11.57
CA GLY A 193 -12.42 10.11 -12.73
C GLY A 193 -12.08 8.65 -12.90
N ALA A 194 -10.99 8.40 -13.61
CA ALA A 194 -10.49 7.06 -13.87
C ALA A 194 -9.06 6.90 -13.35
N LEU A 195 -8.74 5.68 -12.92
CA LEU A 195 -7.37 5.26 -12.63
C LEU A 195 -6.63 4.97 -13.94
N THR A 196 -5.36 5.34 -13.96
CA THR A 196 -4.41 5.01 -15.04
C THR A 196 -3.30 4.09 -14.57
N SER A 197 -3.11 3.95 -13.25
CA SER A 197 -2.16 3.01 -12.66
C SER A 197 -2.66 2.48 -11.32
N LEU A 198 -2.37 1.20 -11.08
CA LEU A 198 -2.54 0.52 -9.80
C LEU A 198 -1.37 -0.47 -9.67
N VAL A 199 -0.45 -0.19 -8.76
CA VAL A 199 0.85 -0.89 -8.68
C VAL A 199 1.21 -1.18 -7.22
N PRO A 200 2.00 -2.23 -6.95
CA PRO A 200 2.48 -2.46 -5.60
C PRO A 200 3.44 -1.33 -5.20
N LEU A 201 3.58 -1.08 -3.89
CA LEU A 201 4.70 -0.25 -3.43
C LEU A 201 6.01 -0.94 -3.86
N PRO A 202 6.93 -0.26 -4.58
CA PRO A 202 8.21 -0.88 -4.91
C PRO A 202 8.96 -1.21 -3.62
N ALA A 203 9.18 -2.52 -3.35
CA ALA A 203 9.95 -2.98 -2.19
C ALA A 203 11.36 -2.35 -2.12
N ALA A 204 11.87 -1.93 -3.28
CA ALA A 204 13.11 -1.18 -3.44
C ALA A 204 13.16 0.12 -2.60
N VAL A 205 12.04 0.78 -2.30
CA VAL A 205 12.04 2.02 -1.49
C VAL A 205 12.47 1.73 -0.05
N TRP A 206 11.95 0.65 0.53
CA TRP A 206 12.33 0.21 1.88
C TRP A 206 13.76 -0.35 1.91
N LEU A 207 14.13 -1.17 0.92
CA LEU A 207 15.47 -1.73 0.81
C LEU A 207 16.54 -0.65 0.58
N PHE A 208 16.24 0.37 -0.22
CA PHE A 208 17.13 1.50 -0.43
C PHE A 208 17.26 2.36 0.83
N GLY A 209 16.16 2.65 1.52
CA GLY A 209 16.18 3.37 2.80
C GLY A 209 16.98 2.64 3.87
N ALA A 210 16.70 1.34 4.08
CA ALA A 210 17.43 0.52 5.04
C ALA A 210 18.91 0.34 4.64
N GLY A 211 19.20 0.17 3.35
CA GLY A 211 20.55 0.07 2.82
C GLY A 211 21.37 1.36 3.02
N LEU A 212 20.76 2.53 2.83
CA LEU A 212 21.41 3.82 3.06
C LEU A 212 21.75 4.02 4.54
N ILE A 213 20.83 3.68 5.45
CA ILE A 213 21.06 3.75 6.90
C ILE A 213 22.22 2.83 7.30
N ALA A 214 22.23 1.59 6.78
CA ALA A 214 23.33 0.65 7.02
C ALA A 214 24.68 1.21 6.52
N LEU A 215 24.70 1.82 5.33
CA LEU A 215 25.92 2.40 4.75
C LEU A 215 26.46 3.60 5.55
N VAL A 216 25.60 4.50 6.04
CA VAL A 216 25.99 5.62 6.90
C VAL A 216 26.51 5.12 8.26
N GLY A 217 25.89 4.07 8.82
CA GLY A 217 26.34 3.40 10.03
C GLY A 217 27.72 2.74 9.90
N LEU A 218 28.02 2.13 8.74
CA LEU A 218 29.35 1.57 8.46
C LEU A 218 30.40 2.65 8.13
N GLY A 219 30.02 3.70 7.41
CA GLY A 219 30.94 4.79 7.01
C GLY A 219 31.42 5.66 8.18
N SER A 220 30.57 5.86 9.20
CA SER A 220 30.92 6.65 10.39
C SER A 220 31.94 5.97 11.32
N ARG A 221 32.10 4.64 11.24
CA ARG A 221 33.10 3.89 12.02
C ARG A 221 34.49 3.86 11.38
N GLY A 222 34.61 4.12 10.08
CA GLY A 222 35.89 4.19 9.36
C GLY A 222 36.66 5.50 9.55
N LEU A 223 35.98 6.58 9.95
CA LEU A 223 36.61 7.90 10.16
C LEU A 223 37.07 8.12 11.61
N ALA A 224 36.50 7.42 12.59
CA ALA A 224 36.89 7.52 14.00
C ALA A 224 38.24 6.83 14.31
N THR A 225 38.68 5.89 13.48
CA THR A 225 39.95 5.16 13.65
C THR A 225 41.15 5.85 12.98
N ARG A 226 40.98 7.03 12.35
CA ARG A 226 42.04 7.76 11.65
C ARG A 226 42.54 9.01 12.40
N LYS A 227 42.43 9.02 13.74
CA LYS A 227 42.90 10.12 14.60
C LYS A 227 43.84 9.71 15.74
N GLU A 228 44.38 8.49 15.72
CA GLU A 228 45.51 8.10 16.56
C GLU A 228 46.68 7.67 15.66
N SER A 229 47.42 8.68 15.20
CA SER A 229 48.80 8.56 14.70
C SER A 229 49.69 9.41 15.58
#